data_AF-A0A3N8HVA7-F1
#
_entry.id   AF-A0A3N8HVA7-F1
#
_cell.length_a   1.000
_cell.length_b   1.000
_cell.length_c   1.000
_cell.angle_alpha   90.00
_cell.angle_beta   90.00
_cell.angle_gamma   90.00
#
_symmetry.space_group_name_H-M   'P 1'
#
loop_
_entity.id
_entity.type
_entity.pdbx_description
1 polymer ?
#
loop_
_entity_poly.entity_id
_entity_poly.type
_entity_poly.pdbx_seq_one_letter_code
_entity_poly.pdbx_strand_id
1 'polypeptide(L)' 'MQLKSVQSNTAMANTLAIRRARPRVGVEHVYTLNGSELRDMLIDGQWVTVSATAVPSQVV' A
#
# COMPACT_ATOMS: atom_id res chain seq x y z
N MET A 1 26.86 -16.94 22.59
CA MET A 1 25.62 -16.23 22.19
C MET A 1 25.21 -16.77 20.83
N GLN A 2 24.06 -17.44 20.74
CA GLN A 2 23.53 -17.96 19.46
C GLN A 2 22.58 -16.90 18.87
N LEU A 3 22.95 -16.27 17.76
CA LEU A 3 22.04 -15.38 17.01
C LEU A 3 21.05 -16.24 16.24
N LYS A 4 19.77 -16.13 16.58
CA LYS A 4 18.69 -16.72 15.78
C LYS A 4 18.64 -16.00 14.44
N SER A 5 18.81 -16.75 13.35
CA SER A 5 18.56 -16.27 12.00
C SER A 5 17.10 -15.82 11.92
N VAL A 6 16.87 -14.51 11.87
CA VAL A 6 15.57 -13.95 11.50
C VAL A 6 15.49 -14.11 9.99
N GLN A 7 14.59 -14.98 9.54
CA GLN A 7 14.31 -15.15 8.13
C GLN A 7 13.73 -13.82 7.61
N SER A 8 14.60 -13.00 7.04
CA SER A 8 14.22 -11.76 6.36
C SER A 8 13.35 -12.16 5.17
N ASN A 9 12.04 -11.99 5.30
CA ASN A 9 11.15 -12.07 4.16
C ASN A 9 11.49 -10.85 3.29
N THR A 10 12.39 -11.03 2.31
CA THR A 10 12.86 -9.95 1.45
C THR A 10 11.66 -9.40 0.69
N ALA A 11 11.12 -8.28 1.17
CA ALA A 11 10.06 -7.57 0.47
C ALA A 11 10.66 -7.00 -0.83
N MET A 12 10.37 -7.65 -1.95
CA MET A 12 10.68 -7.10 -3.26
C MET A 12 9.70 -5.95 -3.52
N ALA A 13 10.16 -4.72 -3.37
CA ALA A 13 9.38 -3.53 -3.68
C ALA A 13 9.94 -2.85 -4.94
N ASN A 14 9.09 -2.68 -5.95
CA ASN A 14 9.41 -1.86 -7.10
C ASN A 14 8.97 -0.42 -6.81
N THR A 15 9.90 0.53 -6.86
CA THR A 15 9.58 1.96 -6.72
C THR A 15 8.86 2.42 -7.99
N LEU A 16 7.54 2.55 -7.90
CA LEU A 16 6.72 2.94 -9.05
C LEU A 16 6.74 4.45 -9.33
N ALA A 17 6.96 5.29 -8.31
CA ALA A 17 7.11 6.74 -8.44
C ALA A 17 7.71 7.37 -7.18
N ILE A 18 8.40 8.52 -7.33
CA ILE A 18 8.83 9.38 -6.22
C ILE A 18 8.10 10.70 -6.33
N ARG A 19 7.28 11.02 -5.33
CA ARG A 19 6.58 12.32 -5.20
C ARG A 19 6.74 12.82 -3.77
N ARG A 20 6.67 14.14 -3.56
CA ARG A 20 6.56 14.69 -2.19
C ARG A 20 5.34 14.04 -1.54
N ALA A 21 5.58 13.22 -0.52
CA ALA A 21 4.52 12.60 0.23
C ALA A 21 3.74 13.70 0.95
N ARG A 22 2.44 13.85 0.64
CA ARG A 22 1.53 14.50 1.59
C ARG A 22 1.30 13.50 2.72
N PRO A 23 1.33 13.92 4.00
CA PRO A 23 0.93 13.05 5.09
C PRO A 23 -0.41 12.40 4.76
N ARG A 24 -0.46 11.07 4.71
CA ARG A 24 -1.73 10.35 4.57
C ARG A 24 -2.48 10.54 5.89
N VAL A 25 -3.61 11.23 5.83
CA VAL A 25 -4.47 11.44 7.00
C VAL A 25 -5.73 10.60 6.79
N GLY A 26 -6.11 9.81 7.80
CA GLY A 26 -7.23 8.88 7.71
C GLY A 26 -6.85 7.50 7.14
N VAL A 27 -7.86 6.77 6.67
CA VAL A 27 -7.74 5.36 6.25
C VAL A 27 -7.78 5.18 4.73
N GLU A 28 -7.90 6.26 3.97
CA GLU A 28 -8.07 6.23 2.52
C GLU A 28 -7.30 7.37 1.84
N HIS A 29 -6.68 7.08 0.69
CA HIS A 29 -6.01 8.08 -0.13
C HIS A 29 -6.13 7.79 -1.62
N VAL A 30 -6.73 8.72 -2.38
CA VAL A 30 -6.89 8.62 -3.83
C VAL A 30 -5.86 9.49 -4.56
N TYR A 31 -5.28 8.97 -5.64
CA TYR A 31 -4.32 9.68 -6.46
C TYR A 31 -4.24 9.16 -7.89
N THR A 32 -3.71 9.97 -8.79
CA THR A 32 -3.39 9.55 -10.15
C THR A 32 -1.92 9.11 -10.25
N LEU A 33 -1.68 7.97 -10.89
CA LEU A 33 -0.35 7.46 -11.24
C LEU A 33 -0.37 6.97 -12.69
N ASN A 34 0.50 7.55 -13.55
CA ASN A 34 0.62 7.19 -14.97
C ASN A 34 -0.72 7.22 -15.73
N GLY A 35 -1.61 8.16 -15.40
CA GLY A 35 -2.93 8.29 -16.02
C GLY A 35 -4.02 7.40 -15.42
N SER A 36 -3.68 6.51 -14.50
CA SER A 36 -4.64 5.66 -13.77
C SER A 36 -4.99 6.25 -12.41
N GLU A 37 -6.26 6.21 -12.05
CA GLU A 37 -6.71 6.57 -10.70
C GLU A 37 -6.62 5.36 -9.76
N LEU A 38 -5.86 5.53 -8.68
CA LEU A 38 -5.58 4.52 -7.66
C LEU A 38 -6.05 5.00 -6.29
N ARG A 39 -6.38 4.04 -5.44
CA ARG A 39 -6.86 4.26 -4.08
C ARG A 39 -6.07 3.37 -3.13
N ASP A 40 -5.32 3.96 -2.22
CA ASP A 40 -4.70 3.26 -1.10
C ASP A 40 -5.70 3.23 0.06
N MET A 41 -5.98 2.04 0.60
CA MET A 41 -6.85 1.86 1.77
C MET A 41 -6.10 1.14 2.88
N LEU A 42 -6.35 1.53 4.13
CA LEU A 42 -5.86 0.82 5.31
C LEU A 42 -6.89 -0.24 5.70
N ILE A 43 -6.61 -1.51 5.40
CA ILE A 43 -7.45 -2.67 5.71
C ILE A 43 -6.68 -3.52 6.71
N ASP A 44 -7.25 -3.79 7.88
CA ASP A 44 -6.62 -4.60 8.95
C ASP A 44 -5.19 -4.15 9.33
N GLY A 45 -4.94 -2.83 9.29
CA GLY A 45 -3.63 -2.25 9.59
C GLY A 45 -2.60 -2.35 8.45
N GLN A 46 -3.00 -2.91 7.30
CA GLN A 46 -2.16 -3.01 6.10
C GLN A 46 -2.66 -2.08 5.00
N TRP A 47 -1.73 -1.38 4.34
CA TRP A 47 -2.05 -0.57 3.18
C TRP A 47 -2.22 -1.45 1.93
N VAL A 48 -3.37 -1.34 1.27
CA VAL A 48 -3.72 -2.03 0.05
C VAL A 48 -4.02 -1.00 -1.04
N THR A 49 -3.39 -1.11 -2.20
CA THR A 49 -3.69 -0.27 -3.37
C THR A 49 -4.68 -0.98 -4.28
N VAL A 50 -5.82 -0.36 -4.53
CA VAL A 50 -6.86 -0.83 -5.48
C VAL A 50 -7.02 0.17 -6.63
N SER A 51 -7.57 -0.27 -7.77
CA SER A 51 -8.05 0.70 -8.76
C SER A 51 -9.17 1.52 -8.13
N ALA A 52 -9.20 2.82 -8.38
CA ALA A 52 -10.21 3.68 -7.74
C ALA A 52 -11.65 3.35 -8.16
N THR A 53 -11.81 2.64 -9.28
CA THR A 53 -13.07 2.09 -9.78
C THR A 53 -13.43 0.71 -9.19
N ALA A 54 -12.49 0.01 -8.56
CA ALA A 54 -12.78 -1.27 -7.91
C ALA A 54 -13.52 -1.01 -6.60
N VAL A 55 -14.73 -1.56 -6.48
CA VAL A 55 -15.44 -1.63 -5.21
C VAL A 55 -14.73 -2.69 -4.36
N PRO A 56 -14.24 -2.36 -3.15
CA PRO A 56 -13.65 -3.37 -2.30
C PRO A 56 -14.73 -4.39 -1.90
N SER A 57 -14.55 -5.64 -2.32
CA SER A 57 -15.38 -6.75 -1.85
C SER A 57 -15.12 -6.92 -0.36
N GLN A 58 -16.03 -6.40 0.48
CA GLN A 58 -16.05 -6.74 1.89
C GLN A 58 -16.38 -8.23 1.99
N VAL A 59 -15.39 -9.03 2.38
CA VAL A 59 -15.63 -10.41 2.81
C VAL A 59 -16.24 -10.30 4.21
N VAL A 60 -17.53 -10.67 4.31
CA VAL A 60 -18.27 -10.82 5.57
C VAL A 60 -17.85 -12.10 6.27
#